data_AF-A0A0C3QJV8-F1
#
_entry.id   AF-A0A0C3QJV8-F1
#
_cell.length_a   1.000
_cell.length_b   1.000
_cell.length_c   1.000
_cell.angle_alpha   90.00
_cell.angle_beta   90.00
_cell.angle_gamma   90.00
#
_symmetry.space_group_name_H-M   'P 1'
#
loop_
_entity.id
_entity.type
_entity.pdbx_description
1 polymer ?
#
loop_
_entity_poly.entity_id
_entity_poly.type
_entity_poly.pdbx_seq_one_letter_code
_entity_poly.pdbx_strand_id
1 'polypeptide(L)' 'MKDLWERFDEDKDGYIVKADVVRFFDKLFGPNQLDDPNALNVLFDEFDTDHDGKLNFEEFLPFSEKLFGEP' A
#
# COMPACT_ATOMS: atom_id res chain seq x y z
N MET A 1 5.30 -3.57 -11.37
CA MET A 1 4.26 -3.96 -10.40
C MET A 1 4.64 -5.17 -9.54
N LYS A 2 5.12 -6.29 -10.10
CA LYS A 2 5.56 -7.46 -9.28
C LYS A 2 6.65 -7.13 -8.25
N ASP A 3 7.65 -6.35 -8.62
CA ASP A 3 8.71 -5.94 -7.68
C ASP A 3 8.19 -5.03 -6.56
N LEU A 4 7.12 -4.27 -6.82
CA LEU A 4 6.49 -3.43 -5.80
C LEU A 4 5.68 -4.29 -4.85
N TRP A 5 4.86 -5.20 -5.41
CA TRP A 5 4.11 -6.19 -4.66
C TRP A 5 5.01 -6.97 -3.70
N GLU A 6 6.10 -7.57 -4.19
CA GLU A 6 7.05 -8.33 -3.36
C GLU A 6 7.77 -7.49 -2.29
N ARG A 7 7.78 -6.16 -2.43
CA ARG A 7 8.36 -5.26 -1.43
C ARG A 7 7.36 -4.81 -0.38
N PHE A 8 6.07 -4.77 -0.72
CA PHE A 8 4.99 -4.50 0.24
C PHE A 8 4.60 -5.78 0.99
N ASP A 9 4.43 -6.89 0.28
CA ASP A 9 4.11 -8.24 0.77
C ASP A 9 5.36 -8.89 1.42
N GLU A 10 5.77 -8.36 2.58
CA GLU A 10 7.00 -8.78 3.29
C GLU A 10 6.87 -10.20 3.88
N ASP A 11 5.66 -10.58 4.31
CA ASP A 11 5.35 -11.90 4.85
C ASP A 11 4.93 -12.92 3.79
N LYS A 12 4.70 -12.49 2.54
CA LYS A 12 4.34 -13.33 1.39
C LYS A 12 3.02 -14.08 1.61
N ASP A 13 2.11 -13.46 2.36
CA ASP A 13 0.79 -14.02 2.60
C ASP A 13 -0.17 -13.75 1.42
N GLY A 14 0.25 -12.89 0.48
CA GLY A 14 -0.50 -12.54 -0.71
C GLY A 14 -1.47 -11.38 -0.49
N TYR A 15 -1.32 -10.64 0.61
CA TYR A 15 -2.11 -9.49 1.00
C TYR A 15 -1.21 -8.37 1.51
N ILE A 16 -1.69 -7.14 1.41
CA ILE A 16 -0.98 -5.97 1.94
C ILE A 16 -1.87 -5.32 2.96
N VAL A 17 -1.47 -5.33 4.23
CA VAL A 17 -2.23 -4.62 5.27
C VAL A 17 -1.72 -3.20 5.45
N LYS A 18 -2.54 -2.34 6.09
CA LYS A 18 -2.19 -0.94 6.39
C LYS A 18 -0.81 -0.79 7.06
N ALA A 19 -0.46 -1.73 7.94
CA ALA A 19 0.82 -1.72 8.63
C ALA A 19 2.01 -1.88 7.68
N ASP A 20 1.88 -2.70 6.64
CA ASP A 20 2.92 -2.93 5.64
C ASP A 20 3.08 -1.70 4.74
N VAL A 21 1.98 -1.06 4.38
CA VAL A 21 2.01 0.20 3.63
C VAL A 21 2.78 1.26 4.39
N VAL A 22 2.44 1.50 5.66
CA VAL A 22 3.13 2.51 6.49
C VAL A 22 4.63 2.20 6.59
N ARG A 23 4.98 0.93 6.86
CA ARG A 23 6.39 0.50 6.92
C ARG A 23 7.13 0.68 5.60
N PHE A 24 6.48 0.37 4.49
CA PHE A 24 7.06 0.50 3.17
C PHE A 24 7.31 1.97 2.82
N PHE A 25 6.36 2.86 3.12
CA PHE A 25 6.53 4.30 2.94
C PHE A 25 7.67 4.86 3.78
N ASP A 26 7.76 4.47 5.06
CA ASP A 26 8.88 4.84 5.93
C ASP A 26 10.23 4.34 5.38
N LYS A 27 10.27 3.17 4.71
CA LYS A 27 11.47 2.65 4.06
C LYS A 27 11.83 3.37 2.76
N LEU A 28 10.84 3.74 1.94
CA LEU A 28 11.07 4.37 0.64
C LEU A 28 11.43 5.85 0.74
N PHE A 29 10.63 6.60 1.48
CA PHE A 29 10.74 8.06 1.55
C PHE A 29 11.50 8.48 2.82
N GLY A 30 11.53 7.64 3.84
CA GLY A 30 12.11 7.94 5.15
C GLY A 30 11.03 8.28 6.18
N PRO A 31 11.38 8.23 7.48
CA PRO A 31 10.44 8.51 8.56
C PRO A 31 9.91 9.95 8.46
N ASN A 32 8.61 10.13 8.69
CA ASN A 32 7.89 11.43 8.65
C ASN A 32 7.80 12.12 7.27
N GLN A 33 7.99 11.39 6.16
CA GLN A 33 7.65 11.94 4.82
C GLN A 33 6.17 11.82 4.48
N LEU A 34 5.43 11.00 5.23
CA LEU A 34 3.99 11.01 5.18
C LEU A 34 3.48 12.16 6.03
N ASP A 35 3.12 13.27 5.37
CA ASP A 35 2.53 14.44 6.02
C ASP A 35 1.25 14.08 6.79
N ASP A 36 0.51 13.06 6.33
CA ASP A 36 -0.67 12.57 7.03
C ASP A 36 -0.81 11.03 6.89
N PRO A 37 -0.53 10.27 7.96
CA PRO A 37 -0.82 8.83 8.01
C PRO A 37 -2.29 8.51 7.78
N ASN A 38 -3.20 9.44 8.11
CA ASN A 38 -4.63 9.25 7.84
C ASN A 38 -4.94 9.35 6.36
N ALA A 39 -4.21 10.16 5.58
CA ALA A 39 -4.42 10.25 4.14
C ALA A 39 -4.15 8.90 3.47
N LEU A 40 -3.11 8.17 3.91
CA LEU A 40 -2.87 6.80 3.46
C LEU A 40 -3.96 5.84 3.89
N ASN A 41 -4.48 5.95 5.12
CA ASN A 41 -5.58 5.10 5.58
C ASN A 41 -6.85 5.33 4.76
N VAL A 42 -7.15 6.58 4.43
CA VAL A 42 -8.30 6.94 3.57
C VAL A 42 -8.09 6.43 2.16
N LEU A 43 -6.89 6.57 1.60
CA LEU A 43 -6.55 5.99 0.30
C LEU A 43 -6.70 4.47 0.34
N PHE A 44 -6.13 3.81 1.33
CA PHE A 44 -6.25 2.37 1.49
C PHE A 44 -7.71 1.92 1.54
N ASP A 45 -8.53 2.56 2.37
CA ASP A 45 -9.97 2.25 2.48
C ASP A 45 -10.76 2.57 1.20
N GLU A 46 -10.25 3.45 0.34
CA GLU A 46 -10.84 3.73 -0.98
C GLU A 46 -10.60 2.58 -1.97
N PHE A 47 -9.50 1.83 -1.81
CA PHE A 47 -9.13 0.71 -2.69
C PHE A 47 -9.48 -0.67 -2.13
N ASP A 48 -9.59 -0.79 -0.80
CA ASP A 48 -10.12 -1.96 -0.07
C ASP A 48 -11.62 -2.07 -0.36
N THR A 49 -11.95 -2.73 -1.46
CA THR A 49 -13.31 -2.78 -2.03
C THR A 49 -14.15 -3.84 -1.34
N ASP A 50 -13.49 -4.89 -0.85
CA ASP A 50 -14.14 -5.95 -0.06
C ASP A 50 -14.20 -5.63 1.45
N HIS A 51 -13.53 -4.55 1.88
CA HIS A 51 -13.46 -4.07 3.26
C HIS A 51 -12.94 -5.12 4.24
N ASP A 52 -12.02 -5.96 3.77
CA ASP A 52 -11.39 -6.99 4.60
C ASP A 52 -10.20 -6.47 5.43
N GLY A 53 -9.84 -5.19 5.22
CA GLY A 53 -8.73 -4.51 5.89
C GLY A 53 -7.36 -4.82 5.27
N LYS A 54 -7.34 -5.44 4.09
CA LYS A 54 -6.17 -5.86 3.33
C LYS A 54 -6.37 -5.47 1.86
N LEU A 55 -5.28 -5.24 1.15
CA LEU A 55 -5.33 -5.12 -0.31
C LEU A 55 -4.86 -6.43 -0.91
N ASN A 56 -5.71 -7.04 -1.73
CA ASN A 56 -5.29 -8.16 -2.56
C ASN A 56 -4.49 -7.66 -3.79
N PHE A 57 -3.95 -8.59 -4.58
CA PHE A 57 -3.16 -8.22 -5.77
C PHE A 57 -3.94 -7.35 -6.76
N GLU A 58 -5.23 -7.60 -6.95
CA GLU A 58 -6.06 -6.86 -7.90
C GLU A 58 -6.36 -5.42 -7.42
N GLU A 59 -6.56 -5.23 -6.12
CA GLU A 59 -6.79 -3.92 -5.49
C GLU A 59 -5.50 -3.10 -5.35
N PHE A 60 -4.38 -3.79 -5.14
CA PHE A 60 -3.07 -3.16 -5.05
C PHE A 60 -2.62 -2.53 -6.38
N LEU A 61 -2.97 -3.11 -7.53
CA LEU A 61 -2.58 -2.58 -8.85
C LEU A 61 -2.97 -1.10 -9.01
N PRO A 62 -4.26 -0.72 -8.93
CA PRO A 62 -4.68 0.67 -9.08
C PRO A 62 -4.27 1.54 -7.88
N PHE A 63 -4.13 0.97 -6.68
CA PHE A 63 -3.58 1.67 -5.51
C PHE A 63 -2.13 2.11 -5.76
N SER A 64 -1.30 1.19 -6.25
CA SER A 64 0.11 1.44 -6.56
C SER A 64 0.26 2.42 -7.73
N GLU A 65 -0.60 2.35 -8.74
CA GLU A 65 -0.62 3.30 -9.86
C GLU A 65 -0.96 4.72 -9.37
N LYS A 66 -1.95 4.86 -8.49
CA LYS A 66 -2.35 6.16 -7.93
C LYS A 66 -1.29 6.76 -7.01
N LEU A 67 -0.54 5.93 -6.28
CA LEU A 67 0.50 6.37 -5.35
C LEU A 67 1.83 6.71 -6.02
N PHE A 68 2.27 5.87 -6.97
CA PHE A 68 3.59 6.02 -7.59
C PHE A 68 3.53 6.71 -8.96
N GLY A 69 2.33 6.85 -9.54
CA GLY A 69 2.11 7.63 -10.77
C GLY A 69 2.81 7.06 -12.01
N GLU A 70 3.28 5.81 -11.97
CA GLU A 70 3.92 5.15 -13.12
C GLU A 70 2.96 4.14 -13.77
N PRO A 71 2.70 4.25 -15.10
CA PRO A 71 1.89 3.31 -15.87
C PRO A 71 2.57 1.94 -16.09
#